data_AF-A0AAP0JYW8-F1
#
_entry.id   AF-A0AAP0JYW8-F1
#
_cell.length_a   1.000
_cell.length_b   1.000
_cell.length_c   1.000
_cell.angle_alpha   90.00
_cell.angle_beta   90.00
_cell.angle_gamma   90.00
#
_symmetry.space_group_name_H-M   'P 1'
#
loop_
_entity.id
_entity.type
_entity.pdbx_description
1 polymer ?
#
loop_
_entity_poly.entity_id
_entity_poly.type
_entity_poly.pdbx_seq_one_letter_code
_entity_poly.pdbx_strand_id
1 'polypeptide(L)'
;MASSRSRLFFLSSIISSSYLYMFVAGDSDSANTLSLDAIRDSLIRQEDTIVFCLIERAKFPINSVIYDQQSSSVGVPGFDGSLLHYIVKESEILNAKVGRYASPEENPFFPDGLPPQLFPPHNYPSVLHPAGASININKDIWDFYTKQLLPLFTTAGDDGNYANTAQCDLQCLQALSRRIHYGKFVAEVKFRDSPEEYSSAIHAQDGDTLMKLLTFKNVEEMVKRRVEKKAMVFGQEVTLTNVGDSGKYKIDPSVVSRLYDEWVMPLTKHVQVEYLLRRLD
;
A
#
# COMPACT_ATOMS: atom_id res chain seq x y z
N MET A 1 -48.42 -12.38 15.23
CA MET A 1 -47.35 -13.38 15.33
C MET A 1 -46.76 -13.60 13.95
N ALA A 2 -45.45 -13.37 13.81
CA ALA A 2 -44.53 -13.74 12.70
C ALA A 2 -44.85 -13.24 11.28
N SER A 3 -43.90 -12.83 10.43
CA SER A 3 -42.47 -12.56 10.58
C SER A 3 -42.00 -11.94 9.25
N SER A 4 -41.30 -10.81 9.35
CA SER A 4 -40.53 -10.17 8.27
C SER A 4 -39.41 -11.08 7.78
N ARG A 5 -39.43 -11.51 6.50
CA ARG A 5 -38.23 -11.95 5.74
C ARG A 5 -38.46 -11.81 4.24
N SER A 6 -38.07 -10.68 3.66
CA SER A 6 -37.87 -10.53 2.21
C SER A 6 -36.99 -9.31 1.90
N ARG A 7 -35.76 -9.29 2.42
CA ARG A 7 -34.69 -8.37 1.98
C ARG A 7 -33.34 -8.99 2.31
N LEU A 8 -32.85 -9.94 1.51
CA LEU A 8 -31.44 -10.34 1.57
C LEU A 8 -31.02 -11.16 0.34
N PHE A 9 -31.20 -10.64 -0.87
CA PHE A 9 -30.58 -11.22 -2.07
C PHE A 9 -30.26 -10.11 -3.07
N PHE A 10 -29.26 -9.27 -2.77
CA PHE A 10 -28.59 -8.41 -3.76
C PHE A 10 -27.24 -7.85 -3.24
N LEU A 11 -26.43 -8.68 -2.55
CA LEU A 11 -25.11 -8.26 -2.03
C LEU A 11 -23.95 -9.21 -2.39
N SER A 12 -24.11 -10.09 -3.37
CA SER A 12 -23.07 -11.07 -3.75
C SER A 12 -22.22 -10.68 -4.97
N SER A 13 -22.38 -9.49 -5.56
CA SER A 13 -21.67 -9.12 -6.79
C SER A 13 -20.57 -8.06 -6.64
N ILE A 14 -20.35 -7.49 -5.45
CA ILE A 14 -19.34 -6.43 -5.22
C ILE A 14 -18.05 -6.98 -4.56
N ILE A 15 -18.03 -8.24 -4.13
CA ILE A 15 -16.89 -8.80 -3.36
C ILE A 15 -15.98 -9.74 -4.19
N SER A 16 -16.32 -10.07 -5.45
CA SER A 16 -15.81 -11.32 -6.06
C SER A 16 -14.67 -11.22 -7.09
N SER A 17 -14.01 -10.08 -7.34
CA SER A 17 -12.88 -10.04 -8.29
C SER A 17 -11.55 -9.60 -7.69
N SER A 18 -11.55 -8.73 -6.66
CA SER A 18 -10.32 -8.15 -6.11
C SER A 18 -9.60 -9.04 -5.08
N TYR A 19 -10.29 -10.01 -4.48
CA TYR A 19 -9.71 -10.89 -3.46
C TYR A 19 -9.08 -12.18 -4.03
N LEU A 20 -9.34 -12.51 -5.31
CA LEU A 20 -8.86 -13.76 -5.89
C LEU A 20 -7.35 -13.74 -6.22
N TYR A 21 -6.69 -12.58 -6.21
CA TYR A 21 -5.28 -12.46 -6.55
C TYR A 21 -4.30 -12.36 -5.36
N MET A 22 -4.74 -12.44 -4.10
CA MET A 22 -3.84 -12.11 -2.97
C MET A 22 -3.95 -12.99 -1.71
N PHE A 23 -4.24 -14.28 -1.84
CA PHE A 23 -3.95 -15.24 -0.76
C PHE A 23 -3.48 -16.58 -1.31
N VAL A 24 -2.16 -16.78 -1.36
CA VAL A 24 -1.58 -18.13 -1.21
C VAL A 24 -1.18 -18.23 0.25
N ALA A 25 -1.85 -19.11 0.99
CA ALA A 25 -1.55 -19.41 2.38
C ALA A 25 -0.10 -19.92 2.50
N GLY A 26 0.71 -19.23 3.30
CA GLY A 26 2.01 -19.73 3.75
C GLY A 26 1.80 -20.65 4.94
N ASP A 27 2.36 -21.85 4.84
CA ASP A 27 2.28 -22.93 5.81
C ASP A 27 2.88 -22.54 7.18
N SER A 28 2.31 -23.09 8.24
CA SER A 28 2.71 -22.83 9.62
C SER A 28 3.94 -23.65 9.99
N ASP A 29 5.13 -23.05 9.89
CA ASP A 29 6.31 -23.52 10.62
C ASP A 29 7.06 -22.36 11.29
N SER A 30 6.93 -22.33 12.61
CA SER A 30 7.35 -21.28 13.53
C SER A 30 8.81 -21.46 13.93
N ALA A 31 9.73 -20.90 13.13
CA ALA A 31 11.09 -20.49 13.55
C ALA A 31 11.88 -19.81 12.43
N ASN A 32 11.48 -19.98 11.16
CA ASN A 32 12.29 -19.55 9.99
C ASN A 32 11.56 -18.54 9.07
N THR A 33 10.52 -17.88 9.57
CA THR A 33 9.55 -17.12 8.75
C THR A 33 10.02 -15.73 8.32
N LEU A 34 11.13 -15.22 8.86
CA LEU A 34 11.64 -13.88 8.59
C LEU A 34 13.10 -13.93 8.11
N SER A 35 13.33 -14.52 6.93
CA SER A 35 14.62 -14.46 6.25
C SER A 35 14.71 -13.24 5.32
N LEU A 36 15.94 -12.79 5.02
CA LEU A 36 16.17 -11.76 4.00
C LEU A 36 15.57 -12.14 2.64
N ASP A 37 15.64 -13.43 2.28
CA ASP A 37 15.08 -13.94 1.03
C ASP A 37 13.55 -13.87 1.01
N ALA A 38 12.88 -14.28 2.09
CA ALA A 38 11.42 -14.19 2.20
C ALA A 38 10.93 -12.75 2.15
N ILE A 39 11.65 -11.82 2.80
CA ILE A 39 11.37 -10.38 2.70
C ILE A 39 11.57 -9.90 1.26
N ARG A 40 12.69 -10.26 0.63
CA ARG A 40 12.98 -9.87 -0.76
C ARG A 40 11.89 -10.33 -1.71
N ASP A 41 11.44 -11.57 -1.59
CA ASP A 41 10.36 -12.12 -2.40
C ASP A 41 9.03 -11.38 -2.14
N SER A 42 8.73 -11.06 -0.88
CA SER A 42 7.55 -10.25 -0.52
C SER A 42 7.61 -8.86 -1.14
N LEU A 43 8.74 -8.18 -1.06
CA LEU A 43 8.95 -6.86 -1.66
C LEU A 43 8.79 -6.89 -3.19
N ILE A 44 9.32 -7.93 -3.85
CA ILE A 44 9.18 -8.11 -5.31
C ILE A 44 7.70 -8.33 -5.70
N ARG A 45 6.93 -9.10 -4.91
CA ARG A 45 5.49 -9.27 -5.16
C ARG A 45 4.70 -7.98 -4.94
N GLN A 46 5.05 -7.22 -3.90
CA GLN A 46 4.40 -5.93 -3.62
C GLN A 46 4.71 -4.89 -4.70
N GLU A 47 5.89 -4.94 -5.34
CA GLU A 47 6.16 -4.15 -6.54
C GLU A 47 5.17 -4.47 -7.66
N ASP A 48 4.89 -5.75 -7.93
CA ASP A 48 3.93 -6.15 -8.96
C ASP A 48 2.54 -5.63 -8.64
N THR A 49 2.10 -5.77 -7.38
CA THR A 49 0.80 -5.25 -6.93
C THR A 49 0.68 -3.75 -7.16
N ILE A 50 1.70 -2.95 -6.79
CA ILE A 50 1.68 -1.51 -7.01
C ILE A 50 1.56 -1.19 -8.50
N VAL A 51 2.35 -1.85 -9.36
CA VAL A 51 2.29 -1.61 -10.80
C VAL A 51 0.90 -1.92 -11.36
N PHE A 52 0.30 -3.04 -10.96
CA PHE A 52 -1.07 -3.37 -11.38
C PHE A 52 -2.10 -2.36 -10.88
N CYS A 53 -2.04 -1.95 -9.61
CA CYS A 53 -2.94 -0.94 -9.08
C CYS A 53 -2.87 0.37 -9.86
N LEU A 54 -1.66 0.83 -10.20
CA LEU A 54 -1.46 2.05 -10.99
C LEU A 54 -2.00 1.90 -12.42
N ILE A 55 -1.79 0.76 -13.07
CA ILE A 55 -2.36 0.47 -14.40
C ILE A 55 -3.89 0.49 -14.36
N GLU A 56 -4.50 -0.10 -13.33
CA GLU A 56 -5.96 -0.09 -13.17
C GLU A 56 -6.48 1.32 -12.91
N ARG A 57 -5.80 2.11 -12.06
CA ARG A 57 -6.17 3.51 -11.80
C ARG A 57 -6.01 4.39 -13.04
N ALA A 58 -5.02 4.14 -13.89
CA ALA A 58 -4.75 4.90 -15.12
C ALA A 58 -5.86 4.79 -16.17
N LYS A 59 -6.79 3.83 -16.03
CA LYS A 59 -7.96 3.68 -16.93
C LYS A 59 -8.95 4.84 -16.80
N PHE A 60 -8.94 5.53 -15.66
CA PHE A 60 -9.85 6.63 -15.37
C PHE A 60 -9.09 7.96 -15.41
N PRO A 61 -9.71 9.06 -15.86
CA PRO A 61 -9.13 10.39 -15.72
C PRO A 61 -8.99 10.77 -14.23
N ILE A 62 -8.47 11.96 -13.97
CA ILE A 62 -8.26 12.43 -12.60
C ILE A 62 -9.55 12.46 -11.78
N ASN A 63 -10.72 12.77 -12.38
CA ASN A 63 -12.01 12.82 -11.66
C ASN A 63 -11.93 13.69 -10.38
N SER A 64 -11.39 14.90 -10.51
CA SER A 64 -10.97 15.76 -9.39
C SER A 64 -12.03 15.97 -8.30
N VAL A 65 -13.31 15.92 -8.67
CA VAL A 65 -14.44 16.10 -7.75
C VAL A 65 -14.44 15.11 -6.58
N ILE A 66 -13.84 13.92 -6.72
CA ILE A 66 -13.84 12.89 -5.65
C ILE A 66 -12.83 13.18 -4.53
N TYR A 67 -11.88 14.08 -4.78
CA TYR A 67 -10.85 14.51 -3.82
C TYR A 67 -11.21 15.83 -3.13
N ASP A 68 -12.14 16.59 -3.71
CA ASP A 68 -12.61 17.85 -3.17
C ASP A 68 -13.64 17.62 -2.05
N GLN A 69 -13.34 18.15 -0.87
CA GLN A 69 -14.21 18.10 0.30
C GLN A 69 -15.44 19.02 0.16
N GLN A 70 -15.35 20.06 -0.66
CA GLN A 70 -16.41 21.05 -0.87
C GLN A 70 -17.29 20.72 -2.08
N SER A 71 -17.04 19.59 -2.73
CA SER A 71 -17.79 19.20 -3.93
C SER A 71 -19.23 18.85 -3.61
N SER A 72 -20.17 19.69 -4.07
CA SER A 72 -21.60 19.45 -3.90
C SER A 72 -22.15 18.35 -4.82
N SER A 73 -21.41 17.95 -5.86
CA SER A 73 -21.87 16.95 -6.85
C SER A 73 -21.69 15.51 -6.40
N VAL A 74 -20.71 15.24 -5.53
CA VAL A 74 -20.38 13.90 -5.01
C VAL A 74 -20.31 13.86 -3.48
N GLY A 75 -20.80 14.90 -2.81
CA GLY A 75 -20.86 14.97 -1.36
C GLY A 75 -21.70 13.84 -0.76
N VAL A 76 -21.19 13.24 0.32
CA VAL A 76 -21.88 12.14 1.02
C VAL A 76 -22.72 12.72 2.16
N PRO A 77 -24.05 12.53 2.17
CA PRO A 77 -24.91 13.08 3.21
C PRO A 77 -24.49 12.66 4.62
N GLY A 78 -24.26 13.64 5.49
CA GLY A 78 -23.87 13.40 6.89
C GLY A 78 -22.39 13.04 7.10
N PHE A 79 -21.55 13.17 6.07
CA PHE A 79 -20.11 12.96 6.16
C PHE A 79 -19.34 14.23 5.80
N ASP A 80 -18.39 14.62 6.65
CA ASP A 80 -17.51 15.76 6.42
C ASP A 80 -16.20 15.28 5.78
N GLY A 81 -16.13 15.35 4.46
CA GLY A 81 -14.97 14.94 3.69
C GLY A 81 -15.30 14.61 2.23
N SER A 82 -14.26 14.35 1.43
CA SER A 82 -14.43 14.00 0.02
C SER A 82 -14.94 12.56 -0.16
N LEU A 83 -15.40 12.22 -1.37
CA LEU A 83 -15.84 10.86 -1.67
C LEU A 83 -14.74 9.81 -1.43
N LEU A 84 -13.48 10.11 -1.78
CA LEU A 84 -12.35 9.23 -1.47
C LEU A 84 -12.20 9.01 0.04
N HIS A 85 -12.27 10.07 0.85
CA HIS A 85 -12.19 9.95 2.32
C HIS A 85 -13.28 9.03 2.86
N TYR A 86 -14.52 9.18 2.38
CA TYR A 86 -15.65 8.34 2.77
C TYR A 86 -15.39 6.86 2.42
N ILE A 87 -15.03 6.57 1.16
CA ILE A 87 -14.81 5.20 0.69
C ILE A 87 -13.69 4.52 1.44
N VAL A 88 -12.57 5.22 1.68
CA VAL A 88 -11.44 4.64 2.42
C VAL A 88 -11.89 4.36 3.84
N LYS A 89 -12.47 5.33 4.56
CA LYS A 89 -12.87 5.16 5.96
C LYS A 89 -13.90 4.04 6.17
N GLU A 90 -14.95 3.97 5.35
CA GLU A 90 -15.94 2.89 5.44
C GLU A 90 -15.33 1.52 5.12
N SER A 91 -14.40 1.47 4.16
CA SER A 91 -13.66 0.24 3.85
C SER A 91 -12.76 -0.19 5.01
N GLU A 92 -12.11 0.75 5.69
CA GLU A 92 -11.29 0.45 6.88
C GLU A 92 -12.16 -0.06 8.04
N ILE A 93 -13.33 0.54 8.28
CA ILE A 93 -14.28 0.07 9.30
C ILE A 93 -14.69 -1.38 9.03
N LEU A 94 -15.02 -1.72 7.77
CA LEU A 94 -15.34 -3.10 7.39
C LEU A 94 -14.15 -4.03 7.61
N ASN A 95 -12.97 -3.62 7.15
CA ASN A 95 -11.74 -4.41 7.25
C ASN A 95 -11.30 -4.63 8.71
N ALA A 96 -11.51 -3.64 9.59
CA ALA A 96 -11.23 -3.76 11.03
C ALA A 96 -12.12 -4.81 11.69
N LYS A 97 -13.42 -4.84 11.35
CA LYS A 97 -14.36 -5.86 11.86
C LYS A 97 -13.93 -7.29 11.52
N VAL A 98 -13.26 -7.48 10.38
CA VAL A 98 -12.75 -8.80 9.95
C VAL A 98 -11.28 -9.03 10.34
N GLY A 99 -10.69 -8.18 11.17
CA GLY A 99 -9.37 -8.38 11.75
C GLY A 99 -8.18 -7.98 10.85
N ARG A 100 -8.39 -7.27 9.74
CA ARG A 100 -7.31 -6.90 8.80
C ARG A 100 -6.14 -6.19 9.51
N TYR A 101 -6.44 -5.21 10.36
CA TYR A 101 -5.44 -4.38 11.05
C TYR A 101 -4.86 -5.04 12.31
N ALA A 102 -5.23 -6.29 12.61
CA ALA A 102 -4.47 -7.11 13.55
C ALA A 102 -3.18 -7.66 12.92
N SER A 103 -3.09 -7.70 11.59
CA SER A 103 -1.87 -8.06 10.87
C SER A 103 -0.80 -6.97 11.05
N PRO A 104 0.45 -7.34 11.38
CA PRO A 104 1.55 -6.37 11.51
C PRO A 104 1.95 -5.71 10.18
N GLU A 105 1.48 -6.23 9.04
CA GLU A 105 1.73 -5.67 7.70
C GLU A 105 0.72 -4.56 7.31
N GLU A 106 -0.43 -4.50 7.98
CA GLU A 106 -1.54 -3.61 7.62
C GLU A 106 -1.56 -2.36 8.51
N ASN A 107 -1.67 -1.18 7.89
CA ASN A 107 -1.66 0.09 8.60
C ASN A 107 -2.88 0.89 8.13
N PRO A 108 -3.82 1.29 9.02
CA PRO A 108 -5.00 2.06 8.62
C PRO A 108 -4.65 3.52 8.31
N PHE A 109 -5.34 4.12 7.33
CA PHE A 109 -5.25 5.56 7.04
C PHE A 109 -5.99 6.41 8.06
N PHE A 110 -7.10 5.90 8.60
CA PHE A 110 -7.95 6.53 9.59
C PHE A 110 -8.07 5.61 10.83
N PRO A 111 -7.01 5.53 11.67
CA PRO A 111 -7.01 4.66 12.85
C PRO A 111 -8.08 5.05 13.89
N ASP A 112 -8.45 6.34 13.93
CA ASP A 112 -9.39 6.87 14.91
C ASP A 112 -10.81 6.34 14.65
N GLY A 113 -11.37 5.64 15.64
CA GLY A 113 -12.75 5.15 15.59
C GLY A 113 -12.93 3.85 14.83
N LEU A 114 -11.86 3.09 14.56
CA LEU A 114 -12.01 1.73 14.04
C LEU A 114 -12.70 0.83 15.07
N PRO A 115 -13.72 0.04 14.65
CA PRO A 115 -14.41 -0.88 15.55
C PRO A 115 -13.52 -2.05 15.96
N PRO A 116 -13.81 -2.70 17.11
CA PRO A 116 -13.16 -3.95 17.47
C PRO A 116 -13.47 -5.04 16.44
N GLN A 117 -12.53 -5.98 16.27
CA GLN A 117 -12.74 -7.17 15.43
C GLN A 117 -13.89 -8.02 15.97
N LEU A 118 -14.65 -8.63 15.06
CA LEU A 118 -15.81 -9.47 15.37
C LEU A 118 -15.47 -10.96 15.42
N PHE A 119 -14.31 -11.34 14.89
CA PHE A 119 -13.85 -12.73 14.78
C PHE A 119 -12.66 -12.97 15.72
N PRO A 120 -12.38 -14.23 16.08
CA PRO A 120 -11.21 -14.56 16.90
C PRO A 120 -9.92 -14.01 16.27
N PRO A 121 -9.02 -13.43 17.09
CA PRO A 121 -7.74 -12.92 16.59
C PRO A 121 -6.94 -14.05 15.94
N HIS A 122 -6.32 -13.74 14.81
CA HIS A 122 -5.26 -14.58 14.28
C HIS A 122 -3.98 -14.33 15.10
N ASN A 123 -3.32 -15.41 15.54
CA ASN A 123 -2.06 -15.32 16.29
C ASN A 123 -0.90 -15.11 15.32
N TYR A 124 -0.69 -13.87 14.89
CA TYR A 124 0.49 -13.51 14.10
C TYR A 124 1.77 -13.73 14.93
N PRO A 125 2.83 -14.28 14.32
CA PRO A 125 4.13 -14.36 14.98
C PRO A 125 4.60 -12.99 15.45
N SER A 126 5.04 -12.88 16.70
CA SER A 126 5.59 -11.65 17.26
C SER A 126 7.00 -11.41 16.71
N VAL A 127 7.05 -10.85 15.50
CA VAL A 127 8.30 -10.60 14.79
C VAL A 127 8.87 -9.22 15.07
N LEU A 128 8.01 -8.20 15.07
CA LEU A 128 8.41 -6.81 15.23
C LEU A 128 8.51 -6.43 16.71
N HIS A 129 9.42 -5.52 17.03
CA HIS A 129 9.49 -4.89 18.34
C HIS A 129 8.23 -4.04 18.59
N PRO A 130 7.55 -4.18 19.76
CA PRO A 130 6.28 -3.50 20.01
C PRO A 130 6.34 -1.98 19.82
N ALA A 131 7.42 -1.33 20.27
CA ALA A 131 7.58 0.12 20.16
C ALA A 131 7.72 0.61 18.71
N GLY A 132 8.29 -0.21 17.81
CA GLY A 132 8.40 0.09 16.38
C GLY A 132 7.19 -0.38 15.56
N ALA A 133 6.40 -1.33 16.07
CA ALA A 133 5.25 -1.87 15.36
C ALA A 133 4.14 -0.82 15.11
N SER A 134 4.01 0.17 15.99
CA SER A 134 2.98 1.21 15.95
C SER A 134 3.24 2.35 14.96
N ILE A 135 4.43 2.41 14.33
CA ILE A 135 4.79 3.48 13.39
C ILE A 135 3.81 3.48 12.21
N ASN A 136 3.16 4.62 11.96
CA ASN A 136 2.22 4.77 10.85
C ASN A 136 2.39 6.15 10.19
N ILE A 137 2.89 6.16 8.96
CA ILE A 137 3.12 7.37 8.14
C ILE A 137 2.10 7.51 7.01
N ASN A 138 0.92 6.89 7.14
CA ASN A 138 -0.11 6.93 6.10
C ASN A 138 -0.57 8.34 5.73
N LYS A 139 -0.40 9.33 6.62
CA LYS A 139 -0.67 10.74 6.31
C LYS A 139 0.24 11.24 5.17
N ASP A 140 1.53 10.93 5.23
CA ASP A 140 2.48 11.32 4.19
C ASP A 140 2.21 10.55 2.89
N ILE A 141 1.83 9.28 3.01
CA ILE A 141 1.47 8.42 1.87
C ILE A 141 0.24 8.96 1.14
N TRP A 142 -0.79 9.32 1.90
CA TRP A 142 -2.00 9.95 1.38
C TRP A 142 -1.67 11.25 0.65
N ASP A 143 -0.84 12.08 1.25
CA ASP A 143 -0.49 13.39 0.73
C ASP A 143 0.30 13.29 -0.58
N PHE A 144 1.36 12.48 -0.66
CA PHE A 144 2.09 12.36 -1.92
C PHE A 144 1.24 11.67 -2.99
N TYR A 145 0.44 10.67 -2.63
CA TYR A 145 -0.42 9.97 -3.59
C TYR A 145 -1.39 10.95 -4.25
N THR A 146 -2.16 11.67 -3.44
CA THR A 146 -3.25 12.53 -3.92
C THR A 146 -2.74 13.82 -4.57
N LYS A 147 -1.70 14.44 -4.01
CA LYS A 147 -1.24 15.78 -4.43
C LYS A 147 -0.14 15.74 -5.48
N GLN A 148 0.67 14.68 -5.53
CA GLN A 148 1.88 14.64 -6.36
C GLN A 148 1.85 13.50 -7.38
N LEU A 149 1.50 12.28 -6.97
CA LEU A 149 1.56 11.11 -7.85
C LEU A 149 0.41 11.06 -8.85
N LEU A 150 -0.84 11.22 -8.39
CA LEU A 150 -2.04 11.10 -9.24
C LEU A 150 -1.94 11.91 -10.55
N PRO A 151 -1.54 13.19 -10.55
CA PRO A 151 -1.43 13.98 -11.78
C PRO A 151 -0.36 13.49 -12.76
N LEU A 152 0.59 12.66 -12.33
CA LEU A 152 1.70 12.21 -13.18
C LEU A 152 1.31 11.07 -14.13
N PHE A 153 0.26 10.30 -13.81
CA PHE A 153 -0.12 9.13 -14.59
C PHE A 153 -1.60 9.08 -14.99
N THR A 154 -2.42 10.04 -14.53
CA THR A 154 -3.81 10.15 -14.93
C THR A 154 -4.00 11.26 -15.96
N THR A 155 -4.96 11.10 -16.86
CA THR A 155 -5.33 12.15 -17.81
C THR A 155 -6.23 13.18 -17.13
N ALA A 156 -6.16 14.44 -17.59
CA ALA A 156 -7.13 15.44 -17.18
C ALA A 156 -8.52 15.07 -17.71
N GLY A 157 -9.55 15.25 -16.89
CA GLY A 157 -10.93 15.01 -17.29
C GLY A 157 -11.82 14.50 -16.17
N ASP A 158 -13.08 14.32 -16.53
CA ASP A 158 -14.12 13.74 -15.70
C ASP A 158 -14.95 12.80 -16.57
N ASP A 159 -15.00 11.52 -16.20
CA ASP A 159 -15.78 10.50 -16.91
C ASP A 159 -16.97 9.97 -16.10
N GLY A 160 -17.23 10.54 -14.92
CA GLY A 160 -18.30 10.12 -14.02
C GLY A 160 -18.08 8.77 -13.30
N ASN A 161 -16.98 8.04 -13.55
CA ASN A 161 -16.71 6.73 -12.94
C ASN A 161 -16.13 6.87 -11.52
N TYR A 162 -16.76 7.69 -10.68
CA TYR A 162 -16.24 8.09 -9.37
C TYR A 162 -16.02 6.92 -8.41
N ALA A 163 -16.99 5.98 -8.35
CA ALA A 163 -16.90 4.83 -7.46
C ALA A 163 -15.74 3.90 -7.83
N ASN A 164 -15.57 3.61 -9.13
CA ASN A 164 -14.46 2.78 -9.62
C ASN A 164 -13.12 3.48 -9.42
N THR A 165 -13.08 4.80 -9.66
CA THR A 165 -11.88 5.62 -9.45
C THR A 165 -11.43 5.56 -7.99
N ALA A 166 -12.33 5.85 -7.06
CA ALA A 166 -12.03 5.82 -5.63
C ALA A 166 -11.66 4.41 -5.12
N GLN A 167 -12.24 3.35 -5.71
CA GLN A 167 -11.86 1.98 -5.39
C GLN A 167 -10.43 1.66 -5.87
N CYS A 168 -10.05 2.09 -7.07
CA CYS A 168 -8.67 1.98 -7.55
C CYS A 168 -7.70 2.81 -6.70
N ASP A 169 -8.11 4.00 -6.25
CA ASP A 169 -7.33 4.82 -5.34
C ASP A 169 -7.10 4.12 -3.99
N LEU A 170 -8.15 3.54 -3.40
CA LEU A 170 -8.04 2.74 -2.18
C LEU A 170 -7.04 1.59 -2.34
N GLN A 171 -7.07 0.88 -3.47
CA GLN A 171 -6.12 -0.20 -3.75
C GLN A 171 -4.68 0.30 -3.86
N CYS A 172 -4.45 1.42 -4.56
CA CYS A 172 -3.14 2.05 -4.65
C CYS A 172 -2.62 2.46 -3.26
N LEU A 173 -3.45 3.15 -2.49
CA LEU A 173 -3.12 3.60 -1.14
C LEU A 173 -2.76 2.43 -0.22
N GLN A 174 -3.55 1.36 -0.21
CA GLN A 174 -3.27 0.17 0.60
C GLN A 174 -1.99 -0.55 0.15
N ALA A 175 -1.75 -0.67 -1.16
CA ALA A 175 -0.54 -1.30 -1.70
C ALA A 175 0.71 -0.49 -1.34
N LEU A 176 0.66 0.84 -1.50
CA LEU A 176 1.74 1.75 -1.12
C LEU A 176 1.99 1.73 0.38
N SER A 177 0.93 1.78 1.19
CA SER A 177 1.01 1.69 2.65
C SER A 177 1.73 0.41 3.08
N ARG A 178 1.29 -0.75 2.59
CA ARG A 178 1.94 -2.03 2.91
C ARG A 178 3.41 -2.03 2.50
N ARG A 179 3.73 -1.60 1.27
CA ARG A 179 5.10 -1.59 0.75
C ARG A 179 6.04 -0.70 1.52
N ILE A 180 5.58 0.49 1.89
CA ILE A 180 6.39 1.47 2.62
C ILE A 180 6.56 1.02 4.07
N HIS A 181 5.49 0.59 4.74
CA HIS A 181 5.56 0.11 6.11
C HIS A 181 6.25 -1.26 6.24
N TYR A 182 6.42 -2.01 5.15
CA TYR A 182 7.28 -3.19 5.12
C TYR A 182 8.73 -2.89 5.53
N GLY A 183 9.13 -1.62 5.49
CA GLY A 183 10.38 -1.13 6.09
C GLY A 183 10.58 -1.60 7.54
N LYS A 184 9.52 -1.81 8.33
CA LYS A 184 9.61 -2.36 9.71
C LYS A 184 10.27 -3.74 9.71
N PHE A 185 9.83 -4.64 8.83
CA PHE A 185 10.37 -6.00 8.71
C PHE A 185 11.79 -5.98 8.14
N VAL A 186 12.05 -5.11 7.16
CA VAL A 186 13.40 -4.93 6.59
C VAL A 186 14.38 -4.47 7.67
N ALA A 187 13.99 -3.50 8.48
CA ALA A 187 14.81 -3.01 9.60
C ALA A 187 15.03 -4.11 10.64
N GLU A 188 13.99 -4.86 11.00
CA GLU A 188 14.11 -5.96 11.97
C GLU A 188 15.11 -7.02 11.52
N VAL A 189 15.07 -7.45 10.25
CA VAL A 189 16.03 -8.45 9.75
C VAL A 189 17.44 -7.90 9.71
N LYS A 190 17.65 -6.67 9.20
CA LYS A 190 18.97 -6.04 9.17
C LYS A 190 19.56 -5.90 10.57
N PHE A 191 18.74 -5.48 11.54
CA PHE A 191 19.17 -5.38 12.93
C PHE A 191 19.54 -6.74 13.51
N ARG A 192 18.77 -7.80 13.23
CA ARG A 192 19.11 -9.15 13.70
C ARG A 192 20.38 -9.71 13.09
N ASP A 193 20.67 -9.38 11.84
CA ASP A 193 21.84 -9.86 11.10
C ASP A 193 23.13 -9.18 11.56
N SER A 194 23.09 -7.90 11.91
CA SER A 194 24.26 -7.16 12.39
C SER A 194 23.91 -6.11 13.46
N PRO A 195 23.51 -6.53 14.68
CA PRO A 195 23.05 -5.61 15.72
C PRO A 195 24.06 -4.51 16.05
N GLU A 196 25.34 -4.87 16.12
CA GLU A 196 26.45 -3.97 16.45
C GLU A 196 26.63 -2.80 15.49
N GLU A 197 26.24 -2.97 14.22
CA GLU A 197 26.30 -1.91 13.20
C GLU A 197 25.33 -0.76 13.52
N TYR A 198 24.17 -1.09 14.12
CA TYR A 198 23.10 -0.12 14.39
C TYR A 198 23.07 0.33 15.85
N SER A 199 23.47 -0.51 16.81
CA SER A 199 23.29 -0.25 18.26
C SER A 199 23.83 1.10 18.73
N SER A 200 25.02 1.50 18.27
CA SER A 200 25.62 2.78 18.68
C SER A 200 24.78 3.97 18.22
N ALA A 201 24.28 3.95 16.98
CA ALA A 201 23.43 5.01 16.43
C ALA A 201 22.03 5.00 17.08
N ILE A 202 21.47 3.83 17.40
CA ILE A 202 20.19 3.72 18.10
C ILE A 202 20.28 4.33 19.51
N HIS A 203 21.30 3.98 20.30
CA HIS A 203 21.48 4.55 21.64
C HIS A 203 21.73 6.06 21.61
N ALA A 204 22.44 6.55 20.59
CA ALA A 204 22.68 7.99 20.40
C ALA A 204 21.48 8.74 19.79
N GLN A 205 20.41 8.04 19.40
CA GLN A 205 19.27 8.57 18.66
C GLN A 205 19.68 9.30 17.37
N ASP A 206 20.69 8.76 16.67
CA ASP A 206 21.27 9.35 15.46
C ASP A 206 20.60 8.79 14.20
N GLY A 207 19.47 9.40 13.83
CA GLY A 207 18.72 9.04 12.64
C GLY A 207 19.48 9.26 11.32
N ASP A 208 20.41 10.22 11.27
CA ASP A 208 21.19 10.51 10.07
C ASP A 208 22.23 9.42 9.79
N THR A 209 22.88 8.91 10.84
CA THR A 209 23.79 7.78 10.73
C THR A 209 23.02 6.52 10.33
N LEU A 210 21.86 6.24 10.93
CA LEU A 210 20.99 5.13 10.52
C LEU A 210 20.57 5.24 9.04
N MET A 211 20.18 6.43 8.58
CA MET A 211 19.81 6.66 7.18
C MET A 211 20.96 6.34 6.22
N LYS A 212 22.20 6.71 6.58
CA LYS A 212 23.40 6.39 5.78
C LYS A 212 23.66 4.89 5.72
N LEU A 213 23.60 4.20 6.86
CA LEU A 213 23.79 2.73 6.95
C LEU A 213 22.74 1.97 6.11
N LEU A 214 21.51 2.49 6.05
CA LEU A 214 20.42 1.86 5.33
C LEU A 214 20.39 2.16 3.82
N THR A 215 21.23 3.07 3.33
CA THR A 215 21.21 3.53 1.93
C THR A 215 22.20 2.74 1.07
N PHE A 216 21.66 1.90 0.18
CA PHE A 216 22.43 1.08 -0.76
C PHE A 216 22.13 1.50 -2.21
N LYS A 217 22.88 2.48 -2.73
CA LYS A 217 22.64 3.09 -4.06
C LYS A 217 22.49 2.09 -5.19
N ASN A 218 23.32 1.04 -5.22
CA ASN A 218 23.25 0.01 -6.26
C ASN A 218 21.93 -0.77 -6.21
N VAL A 219 21.40 -1.03 -5.01
CA VAL A 219 20.12 -1.72 -4.83
C VAL A 219 18.96 -0.82 -5.26
N GLU A 220 19.00 0.47 -4.92
CA GLU A 220 18.00 1.46 -5.33
C GLU A 220 17.91 1.59 -6.86
N GLU A 221 19.06 1.68 -7.54
CA GLU A 221 19.12 1.72 -9.01
C GLU A 221 18.60 0.43 -9.65
N MET A 222 18.87 -0.74 -9.06
CA MET A 222 18.28 -1.99 -9.54
C MET A 222 16.76 -2.05 -9.34
N VAL A 223 16.24 -1.52 -8.23
CA VAL A 223 14.80 -1.45 -7.96
C VAL A 223 14.12 -0.57 -9.02
N LYS A 224 14.63 0.64 -9.25
CA LYS A 224 14.11 1.59 -10.27
C LYS A 224 13.99 0.95 -11.65
N ARG A 225 15.10 0.36 -12.14
CA ARG A 225 15.13 -0.33 -13.43
C ARG A 225 14.18 -1.52 -13.48
N ARG A 226 14.03 -2.26 -12.37
CA ARG A 226 13.13 -3.42 -12.30
C ARG A 226 11.66 -3.01 -12.36
N VAL A 227 11.25 -2.00 -11.59
CA VAL A 227 9.84 -1.56 -11.56
C VAL A 227 9.44 -0.89 -12.88
N GLU A 228 10.36 -0.16 -13.50
CA GLU A 228 10.16 0.40 -14.85
C GLU A 228 9.96 -0.73 -15.88
N LYS A 229 10.84 -1.75 -15.87
CA LYS A 229 10.69 -2.91 -16.76
C LYS A 229 9.38 -3.66 -16.51
N LYS A 230 8.94 -3.82 -15.26
CA LYS A 230 7.64 -4.42 -14.92
C LYS A 230 6.48 -3.62 -15.50
N ALA A 231 6.52 -2.29 -15.37
CA ALA A 231 5.52 -1.40 -15.95
C ALA A 231 5.48 -1.49 -17.48
N MET A 232 6.64 -1.60 -18.15
CA MET A 232 6.70 -1.87 -19.59
C MET A 232 6.01 -3.18 -19.96
N VAL A 233 6.31 -4.26 -19.25
CA VAL A 233 5.76 -5.60 -19.56
C VAL A 233 4.26 -5.68 -19.28
N PHE A 234 3.80 -5.21 -18.12
CA PHE A 234 2.38 -5.28 -17.73
C PHE A 234 1.51 -4.23 -18.44
N GLY A 235 2.13 -3.11 -18.83
CA GLY A 235 1.47 -2.00 -19.50
C GLY A 235 1.28 -2.18 -21.00
N GLN A 236 1.81 -3.25 -21.60
CA GLN A 236 1.62 -3.53 -23.03
C GLN A 236 0.18 -3.94 -23.35
N GLU A 237 -0.28 -3.55 -24.54
CA GLU A 237 -1.46 -4.16 -25.19
C GLU A 237 -1.03 -5.43 -25.91
N VAL A 238 -1.75 -6.53 -25.68
CA VAL A 238 -1.46 -7.84 -26.28
C VAL A 238 -2.60 -8.19 -27.22
N THR A 239 -2.33 -8.22 -28.52
CA THR A 239 -3.30 -8.61 -29.56
C THR A 239 -2.82 -9.87 -30.30
N LEU A 240 -3.75 -10.71 -30.76
CA LEU A 240 -3.44 -11.99 -31.42
C LEU A 240 -2.75 -11.81 -32.79
N THR A 241 -3.02 -10.69 -33.45
CA THR A 241 -2.38 -10.30 -34.70
C THR A 241 -1.24 -9.36 -34.36
N ASN A 242 -0.03 -9.90 -34.19
CA ASN A 242 1.21 -9.15 -33.97
C ASN A 242 1.55 -8.25 -35.18
N VAL A 243 0.78 -7.20 -35.38
CA VAL A 243 1.24 -5.99 -36.04
C VAL A 243 1.51 -5.04 -34.90
N GLY A 244 2.79 -4.94 -34.53
CA GLY A 244 3.24 -4.15 -33.39
C GLY A 244 2.71 -2.73 -33.49
N ASP A 245 1.64 -2.44 -32.77
CA ASP A 245 1.08 -1.11 -32.71
C ASP A 245 1.74 -0.35 -31.55
N SER A 246 2.75 0.42 -31.94
CA SER A 246 3.05 1.79 -31.51
C SER A 246 3.25 2.11 -30.02
N GLY A 247 4.13 1.41 -29.31
CA GLY A 247 4.91 1.99 -28.18
C GLY A 247 4.12 2.66 -27.04
N LYS A 248 2.82 2.41 -26.94
CA LYS A 248 1.91 3.08 -26.01
C LYS A 248 1.64 2.13 -24.85
N TYR A 249 2.20 2.46 -23.71
CA TYR A 249 1.97 1.73 -22.46
C TYR A 249 0.70 2.26 -21.77
N LYS A 250 -0.04 1.39 -21.08
CA LYS A 250 -1.21 1.76 -20.25
C LYS A 250 -0.88 2.80 -19.17
N ILE A 251 0.38 2.81 -18.74
CA ILE A 251 0.99 3.82 -17.87
C ILE A 251 2.40 4.09 -18.37
N ASP A 252 2.86 5.34 -18.34
CA ASP A 252 4.26 5.65 -18.63
C ASP A 252 5.18 4.93 -17.63
N PRO A 253 6.04 4.00 -18.08
CA PRO A 253 6.93 3.24 -17.20
C PRO A 253 7.87 4.12 -16.36
N SER A 254 8.25 5.28 -16.89
CA SER A 254 9.12 6.22 -16.19
C SER A 254 8.47 6.80 -14.94
N VAL A 255 7.13 6.92 -14.92
CA VAL A 255 6.39 7.38 -13.73
C VAL A 255 6.48 6.37 -12.60
N VAL A 256 6.50 5.06 -12.90
CA VAL A 256 6.67 4.03 -11.88
C VAL A 256 8.11 4.05 -11.33
N SER A 257 9.11 4.24 -12.19
CA SER A 257 10.51 4.43 -11.77
C SER A 257 10.65 5.63 -10.83
N ARG A 258 10.07 6.76 -11.24
CA ARG A 258 10.02 8.01 -10.46
C ARG A 258 9.28 7.84 -9.13
N LEU A 259 8.15 7.11 -9.13
CA LEU A 259 7.41 6.80 -7.91
C LEU A 259 8.30 6.14 -6.86
N TYR A 260 9.10 5.17 -7.30
CA TYR A 260 10.00 4.46 -6.41
C TYR A 260 11.17 5.33 -5.92
N ASP A 261 11.72 6.14 -6.79
CA ASP A 261 12.86 7.02 -6.50
C ASP A 261 12.49 8.16 -5.54
N GLU A 262 11.40 8.87 -5.81
CA GLU A 262 11.04 10.10 -5.09
C GLU A 262 10.26 9.84 -3.79
N TRP A 263 9.44 8.79 -3.73
CA TRP A 263 8.55 8.56 -2.57
C TRP A 263 8.70 7.19 -1.93
N VAL A 264 8.55 6.08 -2.68
CA VAL A 264 8.47 4.74 -2.03
C VAL A 264 9.76 4.39 -1.31
N MET A 265 10.93 4.49 -1.95
CA MET A 265 12.20 4.13 -1.31
C MET A 265 12.58 5.10 -0.17
N PRO A 266 12.50 6.44 -0.34
CA PRO A 266 12.75 7.38 0.75
C PRO A 266 11.86 7.16 1.97
N LEU A 267 10.54 7.00 1.78
CA LEU A 267 9.61 6.77 2.88
C LEU A 267 9.82 5.39 3.52
N THR A 268 10.14 4.35 2.74
CA THR A 268 10.51 3.04 3.30
C THR A 268 11.76 3.13 4.18
N LYS A 269 12.75 3.95 3.80
CA LYS A 269 13.95 4.19 4.62
C LYS A 269 13.62 5.00 5.86
N HIS A 270 12.75 5.99 5.75
CA HIS A 270 12.25 6.73 6.92
C HIS A 270 11.57 5.79 7.93
N VAL A 271 10.69 4.89 7.48
CA VAL A 271 10.10 3.85 8.34
C VAL A 271 11.16 2.96 8.99
N GLN A 272 12.19 2.53 8.24
CA GLN A 272 13.28 1.73 8.81
C GLN A 272 14.02 2.49 9.92
N VAL A 273 14.35 3.77 9.71
CA VAL A 273 15.02 4.60 10.72
C VAL A 273 14.15 4.76 11.96
N GLU A 274 12.89 5.17 11.79
CA GLU A 274 11.95 5.33 12.90
C GLU A 274 11.78 4.03 13.69
N TYR A 275 11.76 2.88 13.01
CA TYR A 275 11.68 1.58 13.65
C TYR A 275 12.94 1.28 14.48
N LEU A 276 14.12 1.48 13.91
CA LEU A 276 15.40 1.21 14.59
C LEU A 276 15.62 2.10 15.80
N LEU A 277 15.23 3.38 15.73
CA LEU A 277 15.36 4.32 16.86
C LEU A 277 14.61 3.87 18.12
N ARG A 278 13.57 3.03 17.96
CA ARG A 278 12.73 2.47 19.05
C ARG A 278 12.96 0.98 19.27
N ARG A 279 14.04 0.43 18.72
CA ARG A 279 14.27 -1.02 18.68
C ARG A 279 14.91 -1.56 19.96
N LEU A 280 15.58 -0.72 20.74
CA LEU A 280 16.30 -1.07 21.96
C LEU A 280 15.63 -0.55 23.24
N ASP A 281 14.40 -0.03 23.12
CA ASP A 281 13.58 0.44 24.24
C ASP A 281 13.06 -0.71 25.11
#